data_AF-A0ABD0QJL3-F1
#
_entry.id   AF-A0ABD0QJL3-F1
#
_cell.length_a   1.000
_cell.length_b   1.000
_cell.length_c   1.000
_cell.angle_alpha   90.00
_cell.angle_beta   90.00
_cell.angle_gamma   90.00
#
_symmetry.space_group_name_H-M   'P 1'
#
loop_
_entity.id
_entity.type
_entity.pdbx_description
1 polymer ?
#
loop_
_entity_poly.entity_id
_entity_poly.type
_entity_poly.pdbx_seq_one_letter_code
_entity_poly.pdbx_strand_id
1 'polypeptide(L)'
;RSVSGDVQGPSDEKVAVLSVDDCDTAVSLRFGAQLGNYSCAAQGRQTSSKKSLDLTGPLFLGGVPNLPENFPFSTREFIGCMKDLHIDNRPVDMAGFIANNGTLPGVYDC
;
A
#
# COMPACT_ATOMS: atom_id res chain seq x y z
N ARG A 1 26.40 -13.67 14.48
CA ARG A 1 25.50 -12.65 15.07
C ARG A 1 24.59 -12.20 13.94
N SER A 2 23.39 -12.76 13.84
CA SER A 2 22.42 -12.39 12.81
C SER A 2 21.13 -12.05 13.52
N VAL A 3 20.65 -10.85 13.23
CA VAL A 3 19.61 -10.11 13.92
C VAL A 3 18.30 -10.88 13.86
N SER A 4 17.72 -11.11 15.03
CA SER A 4 16.35 -11.57 15.22
C SER A 4 15.44 -10.61 14.46
N GLY A 5 14.83 -11.07 13.37
CA GLY A 5 13.66 -10.40 12.82
C GLY A 5 12.55 -10.62 13.83
N ASP A 6 12.25 -9.60 14.63
CA ASP A 6 11.06 -9.64 15.48
C ASP A 6 9.87 -9.82 14.56
N VAL A 7 9.20 -10.95 14.71
CA VAL A 7 7.88 -11.17 14.10
C VAL A 7 6.97 -10.18 14.81
N GLN A 8 6.73 -9.03 14.19
CA GLN A 8 5.72 -8.09 14.65
C GLN A 8 4.38 -8.82 14.63
N GLY A 9 3.96 -9.25 15.81
CA GLY A 9 2.68 -9.88 16.06
C GLY A 9 1.54 -9.01 15.53
N PRO A 10 0.33 -9.57 15.37
CA PRO A 10 -0.77 -8.84 14.76
C PRO A 10 -1.06 -7.56 15.55
N SER A 11 -0.72 -6.40 14.98
CA SER A 11 -1.18 -5.10 15.51
C SER A 11 -2.68 -5.18 15.88
N ASP A 12 -3.02 -4.68 17.07
CA ASP A 12 -4.40 -4.66 17.56
C ASP A 12 -5.35 -3.97 16.58
N GLU A 13 -4.84 -2.98 15.85
CA GLU A 13 -5.53 -2.29 14.77
C GLU A 13 -4.75 -2.42 13.45
N LYS A 14 -5.43 -2.85 12.39
CA LYS A 14 -4.90 -2.77 11.02
C LYS A 14 -5.43 -1.50 10.39
N VAL A 15 -4.56 -0.52 10.29
CA VAL A 15 -4.86 0.79 9.76
C VAL A 15 -4.05 0.98 8.49
N ALA A 16 -4.72 1.34 7.41
CA ALA A 16 -4.10 1.83 6.18
C ALA A 16 -4.36 3.33 6.09
N VAL A 17 -3.31 4.11 5.92
CA VAL A 17 -3.41 5.55 5.63
C VAL A 17 -3.01 5.75 4.18
N LEU A 18 -3.90 6.35 3.41
CA LEU A 18 -3.65 6.80 2.05
C LEU A 18 -3.48 8.32 2.07
N SER A 19 -2.47 8.83 1.38
CA SER A 19 -2.25 10.25 1.17
C SER A 19 -1.96 10.51 -0.30
N VAL A 20 -2.40 11.67 -0.79
CA VAL A 20 -2.13 12.14 -2.15
C VAL A 20 -1.15 13.30 -2.06
N ASP A 21 -0.12 13.30 -2.91
CA ASP A 21 0.93 14.33 -2.96
C ASP A 21 1.62 14.57 -1.59
N ASP A 22 2.11 15.79 -1.35
CA ASP A 22 2.79 16.20 -0.11
C ASP A 22 1.82 16.49 1.06
N CYS A 23 0.78 15.68 1.21
CA CYS A 23 -0.27 15.87 2.20
C CYS A 23 0.23 15.67 3.63
N ASP A 24 -0.03 16.64 4.52
CA ASP A 24 0.09 16.43 5.96
C ASP A 24 -1.07 15.54 6.44
N THR A 25 -0.78 14.24 6.53
CA THR A 25 -1.76 13.22 6.92
C THR A 25 -2.31 13.46 8.33
N ALA A 26 -1.50 13.98 9.26
CA ALA A 26 -1.94 14.25 10.62
C ALA A 26 -2.97 15.37 10.64
N VAL A 27 -2.75 16.42 9.84
CA VAL A 27 -3.69 17.53 9.72
C VAL A 27 -4.95 17.13 8.94
N SER A 28 -4.80 16.47 7.79
CA SER A 28 -5.95 16.11 6.95
C SER A 28 -6.90 15.14 7.65
N LEU A 29 -6.37 14.11 8.32
CA LEU A 29 -7.20 13.14 9.04
C LEU A 29 -7.89 13.70 10.28
N ARG A 30 -7.26 14.66 10.99
CA ARG A 30 -7.81 15.20 12.26
C ARG A 30 -8.65 16.45 12.08
N PHE A 31 -8.25 17.34 11.17
CA PHE A 31 -8.79 18.70 11.05
C PHE A 31 -9.34 19.01 9.64
N GLY A 32 -9.32 18.05 8.70
CA GLY A 32 -9.73 18.29 7.31
C GLY A 32 -11.12 18.93 7.15
N ALA A 33 -12.08 18.53 7.98
CA ALA A 33 -13.43 19.09 8.00
C ALA A 33 -13.50 20.52 8.57
N GLN A 34 -12.60 20.89 9.48
CA GLN A 34 -12.55 22.21 10.11
C GLN A 34 -11.81 23.23 9.25
N LEU A 35 -10.88 22.76 8.41
CA LEU A 35 -10.04 23.59 7.56
C LEU A 35 -10.65 23.85 6.17
N GLY A 36 -11.80 23.26 5.85
CA GLY A 36 -12.52 23.47 4.58
C GLY A 36 -11.85 22.76 3.39
N ASN A 37 -12.33 21.56 3.08
CA ASN A 37 -11.87 20.71 1.96
C ASN A 37 -10.39 20.28 2.00
N TYR A 38 -9.76 20.26 3.18
CA TYR A 38 -8.41 19.70 3.32
C TYR A 38 -8.45 18.16 3.47
N SER A 39 -8.86 17.47 2.40
CA SER A 39 -9.17 16.03 2.36
C SER A 39 -8.20 15.21 1.49
N CYS A 40 -6.90 15.48 1.61
CA CYS A 40 -5.85 14.81 0.83
C CYS A 40 -5.39 13.46 1.42
N ALA A 41 -5.87 13.10 2.62
CA ALA A 41 -5.60 11.80 3.22
C ALA A 41 -6.89 11.11 3.69
N ALA A 42 -6.87 9.78 3.67
CA ALA A 42 -7.93 8.92 4.17
C ALA A 42 -7.35 7.77 4.99
N GLN A 43 -8.09 7.34 6.02
CA GLN A 43 -7.71 6.23 6.87
C GLN A 43 -8.75 5.12 6.80
N GLY A 44 -8.33 3.92 6.44
CA GLY A 44 -9.14 2.70 6.49
C GLY A 44 -8.71 1.83 7.67
N ARG A 45 -9.68 1.33 8.46
CA ARG A 45 -9.40 0.38 9.54
C ARG A 45 -10.09 -0.95 9.27
N GLN A 46 -9.33 -2.04 9.28
CA GLN A 46 -9.90 -3.38 9.19
C GLN A 46 -10.48 -3.75 10.57
N THR A 47 -11.79 -4.02 10.63
CA THR A 47 -12.52 -4.37 11.86
C THR A 47 -12.73 -5.87 12.03
N SER A 48 -12.27 -6.69 11.08
CA SER A 48 -12.42 -8.15 11.08
C SER A 48 -11.61 -8.83 12.21
N SER A 49 -12.07 -9.99 12.64
CA SER A 49 -11.34 -10.87 13.55
C SER A 49 -10.05 -11.45 12.95
N LYS A 50 -9.94 -11.46 11.61
CA LYS A 50 -8.73 -11.87 10.89
C LYS A 50 -7.70 -10.73 10.92
N LYS A 51 -6.83 -10.73 11.94
CA LYS A 51 -5.80 -9.68 12.12
C LYS A 51 -4.40 -10.08 11.63
N SER A 52 -4.23 -11.28 11.08
CA SER A 52 -2.97 -11.71 10.47
C SER A 52 -3.05 -11.59 8.96
N LEU A 53 -1.99 -11.05 8.35
CA LEU A 53 -1.77 -11.19 6.91
C LEU A 53 -1.07 -12.53 6.69
N ASP A 54 -1.55 -13.28 5.71
CA ASP A 54 -0.82 -14.42 5.19
C ASP A 54 0.28 -13.89 4.27
N LEU A 55 1.53 -13.94 4.75
CA LEU A 55 2.72 -13.47 4.02
C LEU A 55 3.38 -14.58 3.19
N THR A 56 2.70 -15.72 3.00
CA THR A 56 3.23 -16.81 2.14
C THR A 56 3.05 -16.52 0.65
N GLY A 57 2.15 -15.59 0.30
CA GLY A 57 1.90 -15.18 -1.08
C GLY A 57 2.87 -14.09 -1.58
N PRO A 58 3.01 -13.94 -2.91
CA PRO A 58 3.80 -12.86 -3.50
C PRO A 58 3.12 -11.49 -3.30
N LEU A 59 3.93 -10.43 -3.27
CA LEU A 59 3.46 -9.05 -3.36
C LEU A 59 3.12 -8.72 -4.82
N PHE A 60 1.89 -8.27 -5.06
CA PHE A 60 1.48 -7.73 -6.35
C PHE A 60 1.49 -6.20 -6.30
N LEU A 61 2.07 -5.57 -7.31
CA LEU A 61 2.18 -4.12 -7.43
C LEU A 61 1.67 -3.68 -8.81
N GLY A 62 0.79 -2.68 -8.85
CA GLY A 62 0.22 -2.14 -10.09
C GLY A 62 -0.88 -2.98 -10.73
N GLY A 63 -1.21 -4.14 -10.18
CA GLY A 63 -2.33 -4.95 -10.64
C GLY A 63 -2.41 -6.26 -9.89
N VAL A 64 -3.46 -7.03 -10.15
CA VAL A 64 -3.68 -8.35 -9.56
C VAL A 64 -3.96 -9.37 -10.67
N PRO A 65 -3.64 -10.67 -10.45
CA PRO A 65 -3.98 -11.72 -11.40
C PRO A 65 -5.50 -11.87 -11.53
N ASN A 66 -5.96 -12.77 -12.40
CA ASN A 66 -7.38 -13.07 -12.52
C ASN A 66 -7.96 -13.54 -11.18
N LEU A 67 -8.74 -12.66 -10.56
CA LEU A 67 -9.46 -12.95 -9.32
C LEU A 67 -10.83 -13.54 -9.63
N PRO A 68 -11.40 -14.31 -8.69
CA PRO A 68 -12.78 -14.78 -8.77
C PRO A 68 -13.76 -13.63 -9.06
N GLU A 69 -14.85 -13.90 -9.79
CA GLU A 69 -15.83 -12.88 -10.17
C GLU A 69 -16.46 -12.13 -8.99
N ASN A 70 -16.47 -12.75 -7.80
CA ASN A 70 -17.02 -12.18 -6.56
C ASN A 70 -16.00 -11.36 -5.74
N PHE A 71 -14.83 -11.03 -6.30
CA PHE A 71 -13.85 -10.20 -5.59
C PHE A 71 -14.37 -8.76 -5.41
N PRO A 72 -14.21 -8.12 -4.24
CA PRO A 72 -14.86 -6.85 -3.88
C PRO A 72 -14.37 -5.59 -4.63
N PHE A 73 -13.63 -5.73 -5.73
CA PHE A 73 -13.23 -4.61 -6.57
C PHE A 73 -13.23 -4.99 -8.05
N SER A 74 -13.62 -4.03 -8.89
CA SER A 74 -13.69 -4.18 -10.35
C SER A 74 -12.38 -3.78 -11.05
N THR A 75 -11.62 -2.85 -10.47
CA THR A 75 -10.35 -2.37 -11.02
C THR A 75 -9.25 -3.40 -10.80
N ARG A 76 -8.58 -3.82 -11.88
CA ARG A 76 -7.58 -4.92 -11.85
C ARG A 76 -6.15 -4.47 -12.06
N GLU A 77 -5.96 -3.29 -12.61
CA GLU A 77 -4.66 -2.74 -12.95
C GLU A 77 -4.63 -1.24 -12.70
N PHE A 78 -3.43 -0.74 -12.49
CA PHE A 78 -3.11 0.67 -12.34
C PHE A 78 -2.29 1.11 -13.55
N ILE A 79 -2.75 2.16 -14.23
CA ILE A 79 -2.03 2.77 -15.35
C ILE A 79 -1.42 4.08 -14.86
N GLY A 80 -0.10 4.09 -14.72
CA GLY A 80 0.64 5.25 -14.24
C GLY A 80 2.03 4.88 -13.76
N CYS A 81 2.62 5.77 -12.99
CA CYS A 81 3.94 5.63 -12.44
C CYS A 81 3.90 5.30 -10.94
N MET A 82 4.84 4.47 -10.48
CA MET A 82 5.06 4.18 -9.06
C MET A 82 6.56 4.28 -8.77
N LYS A 83 6.92 4.92 -7.66
CA LYS A 83 8.30 5.06 -7.20
C LYS A 83 8.37 5.07 -5.68
N ASP A 84 9.58 4.94 -5.14
CA ASP A 84 9.87 5.09 -3.70
C ASP A 84 9.08 4.13 -2.79
N LEU A 85 8.90 2.87 -3.22
CA LEU A 85 8.25 1.84 -2.40
C LEU A 85 9.15 1.44 -1.22
N HIS A 86 8.63 1.58 0.00
CA HIS A 86 9.28 1.16 1.24
C HIS A 86 8.44 0.12 1.99
N ILE A 87 9.08 -0.96 2.46
CA ILE A 87 8.48 -1.96 3.34
C ILE A 87 9.35 -2.03 4.59
N ASP A 88 8.75 -1.90 5.78
CA ASP A 88 9.47 -1.79 7.06
C ASP A 88 10.58 -0.74 7.01
N ASN A 89 10.28 0.41 6.40
CA ASN A 89 11.21 1.53 6.22
C ASN A 89 12.47 1.19 5.39
N ARG A 90 12.44 0.09 4.62
CA ARG A 90 13.51 -0.33 3.71
C ARG A 90 13.06 -0.16 2.26
N PRO A 91 13.88 0.45 1.39
CA PRO A 91 13.54 0.61 -0.01
C PRO A 91 13.47 -0.77 -0.69
N VAL A 92 12.47 -0.95 -1.54
CA VAL A 92 12.29 -2.15 -2.36
C VAL A 92 12.87 -1.91 -3.75
N ASP A 93 13.68 -2.83 -4.26
CA ASP A 93 14.08 -2.82 -5.67
C ASP A 93 12.87 -3.17 -6.54
N MET A 94 12.20 -2.15 -7.07
CA MET A 94 11.02 -2.30 -7.92
C MET A 94 11.33 -2.94 -9.29
N ALA A 95 12.61 -3.04 -9.69
CA ALA A 95 13.03 -3.79 -10.88
C ALA A 95 13.31 -5.27 -10.57
N GLY A 96 13.42 -5.66 -9.29
CA GLY A 96 13.70 -7.01 -8.81
C GLY A 96 12.47 -7.94 -8.76
N PHE A 97 11.63 -7.93 -9.79
CA PHE A 97 10.39 -8.72 -9.82
C PHE A 97 10.63 -10.22 -10.10
N ILE A 98 9.75 -11.07 -9.57
CA ILE A 98 9.70 -12.51 -9.91
C ILE A 98 8.92 -12.73 -11.22
N ALA A 99 7.90 -11.90 -11.47
CA ALA A 99 7.12 -11.88 -12.69
C ALA A 99 6.71 -10.44 -13.01
N ASN A 100 6.72 -10.08 -14.30
CA ASN A 100 6.34 -8.76 -14.78
C ASN A 100 5.33 -8.88 -15.92
N ASN A 101 4.25 -8.12 -15.83
CA ASN A 101 3.20 -8.06 -16.85
C ASN A 101 2.92 -6.61 -17.25
N GLY A 102 3.89 -5.96 -17.88
CA GLY A 102 3.73 -4.62 -18.48
C GLY A 102 4.40 -3.46 -17.74
N THR A 103 5.16 -3.71 -16.68
CA THR A 103 5.94 -2.67 -15.98
C THR A 103 7.26 -2.40 -16.71
N LEU A 104 7.57 -1.12 -16.93
CA LEU A 104 8.84 -0.66 -17.51
C LEU A 104 9.60 0.19 -16.48
N PRO A 105 10.88 -0.08 -16.20
CA PRO A 105 11.69 0.76 -15.33
C PRO A 105 12.12 2.05 -16.05
N GLY A 106 12.36 3.11 -15.27
CA GLY A 106 13.09 4.29 -15.76
C GLY A 106 12.27 5.34 -16.51
N VAL A 107 10.98 5.49 -16.20
CA VAL A 107 10.19 6.61 -16.71
C VAL A 107 10.69 7.92 -16.11
N TYR A 108 10.97 8.90 -16.96
CA TYR A 108 11.57 10.20 -16.58
C TYR A 108 10.58 11.23 -16.04
N ASP A 109 9.32 10.83 -15.84
CA ASP A 109 8.24 11.64 -15.28
C ASP A 109 7.26 10.71 -14.55
N CYS A 110 7.47 10.56 -13.24
CA CYS A 110 6.63 9.77 -12.34
C CYS A 110 5.95 10.69 -11.33
#